data_AF-A0A2H0WZG3-F1
#
_entry.id   AF-A0A2H0WZG3-F1
#
_cell.length_a   1.000
_cell.length_b   1.000
_cell.length_c   1.000
_cell.angle_alpha   90.00
_cell.angle_beta   90.00
_cell.angle_gamma   90.00
#
_symmetry.space_group_name_H-M   'P 1'
#
loop_
_entity.id
_entity.type
_entity.pdbx_description
1 polymer ?
#
loop_
_entity_poly.entity_id
_entity_poly.type
_entity_poly.pdbx_seq_one_letter_code
_entity_poly.pdbx_strand_id
1 'polypeptide(L)'
;MKILTSLITAIVTIFHPAGVDLNTLSAAYRSSQYCLSDYRAQHRIDQLLPEYSRECDANPQFLGNIDDPELYTFAGERYLEGKSPASLNWESQPLTKYFFGFSLYLFGNVMFAQYALALASLYLLCVLSRRVLSPMFALIPSLLLMVDPLFIDQLRHSYLDLSLTFWVLLWLLYLGSKNRDKLWWVGGVVLGALALSKSFSFGILAATVGLIVAPYGYLKAILVSIFTYFAGYTMFFVAGHTPLDFLTL
;
A
#
# COMPACT_ATOMS: atom_id res chain seq x y z
N MET A 1 -1.06 -4.48 37.22
CA MET A 1 0.37 -4.29 36.83
C MET A 1 0.91 -5.46 36.02
N LYS A 2 0.82 -6.73 36.47
CA LYS A 2 1.31 -7.92 35.71
C LYS A 2 0.75 -8.09 34.29
N ILE A 3 -0.52 -7.74 34.04
CA ILE A 3 -1.12 -7.80 32.71
C ILE A 3 -0.47 -6.79 31.76
N LEU A 4 -0.23 -5.56 32.23
CA LEU A 4 0.41 -4.51 31.44
C LEU A 4 1.87 -4.86 31.13
N THR A 5 2.60 -5.40 32.11
CA THR A 5 3.97 -5.86 31.90
C THR A 5 4.03 -7.04 30.94
N SER A 6 3.11 -8.00 31.03
CA SER A 6 3.05 -9.13 30.09
C SER A 6 2.64 -8.69 28.68
N LEU A 7 1.78 -7.66 28.54
CA LEU A 7 1.42 -7.07 27.25
C LEU A 7 2.62 -6.35 26.63
N ILE A 8 3.36 -5.58 27.43
CA ILE A 8 4.57 -4.85 27.00
C ILE A 8 5.68 -5.83 26.65
N THR A 9 5.90 -6.90 27.43
CA THR A 9 6.91 -7.92 27.09
C THR A 9 6.49 -8.67 25.83
N ALA A 10 5.22 -9.07 25.66
CA ALA A 10 4.76 -9.71 24.43
C ALA A 10 4.92 -8.78 23.21
N ILE A 11 4.63 -7.48 23.37
CA ILE A 11 4.91 -6.47 22.35
C ILE A 11 6.41 -6.42 22.07
N VAL A 12 7.30 -6.34 23.07
CA VAL A 12 8.75 -6.25 22.82
C VAL A 12 9.34 -7.50 22.17
N THR A 13 8.92 -8.72 22.54
CA THR A 13 9.42 -9.97 21.93
C THR A 13 8.87 -10.21 20.52
N ILE A 14 7.71 -9.66 20.17
CA ILE A 14 7.17 -9.70 18.78
C ILE A 14 7.97 -8.77 17.85
N PHE A 15 8.59 -7.72 18.37
CA PHE A 15 9.17 -6.62 17.56
C PHE A 15 10.64 -6.83 17.18
N HIS A 16 11.19 -8.03 17.42
CA HIS A 16 12.49 -8.44 16.90
C HIS A 16 12.34 -9.61 15.92
N PRO A 17 11.72 -9.40 14.74
CA PRO A 17 11.83 -10.39 13.69
C PRO A 17 13.31 -10.53 13.31
N ALA A 18 13.73 -11.76 13.05
CA ALA A 18 14.98 -12.02 12.34
C ALA A 18 15.02 -11.11 11.10
N GLY A 19 16.17 -10.49 10.84
CA GLY A 19 16.33 -9.61 9.68
C GLY A 19 15.81 -10.30 8.41
N VAL A 20 15.15 -9.53 7.55
CA VAL A 20 14.62 -10.04 6.28
C VAL A 20 15.78 -10.57 5.44
N ASP A 21 15.79 -11.87 5.14
CA ASP A 21 16.78 -12.47 4.24
C ASP A 21 16.36 -12.23 2.78
N LEU A 22 16.88 -11.14 2.22
CA LEU A 22 16.62 -10.72 0.84
C LEU A 22 17.08 -11.74 -0.20
N ASN A 23 18.08 -12.57 0.10
CA ASN A 23 18.51 -13.63 -0.81
C ASN A 23 17.46 -14.74 -0.87
N THR A 24 16.91 -15.11 0.29
CA THR A 24 15.80 -16.07 0.37
C THR A 24 14.56 -15.54 -0.35
N LEU A 25 14.19 -14.26 -0.16
CA LEU A 25 13.07 -13.65 -0.89
C LEU A 25 13.30 -13.61 -2.41
N SER A 26 14.51 -13.26 -2.85
CA SER A 26 14.85 -13.26 -4.27
C SER A 26 14.80 -14.66 -4.88
N ALA A 27 15.26 -15.68 -4.16
CA ALA A 27 15.20 -17.06 -4.61
C ALA A 27 13.74 -17.55 -4.68
N ALA A 28 12.94 -17.25 -3.66
CA ALA A 28 11.50 -17.54 -3.64
C ALA A 28 10.81 -16.92 -4.85
N TYR A 29 11.04 -15.63 -5.12
CA TYR A 29 10.47 -14.93 -6.28
C TYR A 29 10.83 -15.60 -7.61
N ARG A 30 12.11 -15.92 -7.84
CA ARG A 30 12.60 -16.57 -9.07
C ARG A 30 11.99 -17.94 -9.32
N SER A 31 11.68 -18.66 -8.24
CA SER A 31 11.05 -19.98 -8.28
C SER A 31 9.52 -19.95 -8.25
N SER A 32 8.91 -18.76 -8.25
CA SER A 32 7.47 -18.58 -8.11
C SER A 32 6.71 -18.59 -9.43
N GLN A 33 5.37 -18.63 -9.31
CA GLN A 33 4.42 -18.47 -10.43
C GLN A 33 4.74 -17.28 -11.34
N TYR A 34 5.30 -16.21 -10.79
CA TYR A 34 5.63 -14.98 -11.49
C TYR A 34 6.71 -15.17 -12.56
N CYS A 35 7.58 -16.18 -12.43
CA CYS A 35 8.65 -16.46 -13.38
C CYS A 35 8.32 -17.58 -14.37
N LEU A 36 7.19 -18.29 -14.19
CA LEU A 36 6.75 -19.32 -15.13
C LEU A 36 6.58 -18.76 -16.54
N SER A 37 7.16 -19.44 -17.54
CA SER A 37 7.06 -19.05 -18.95
C SER A 37 5.61 -18.94 -19.41
N ASP A 38 4.77 -19.89 -19.01
CA ASP A 38 3.38 -19.96 -19.44
C ASP A 38 2.55 -18.81 -18.84
N TYR A 39 2.78 -18.48 -17.56
CA TYR A 39 2.14 -17.34 -16.90
C TYR A 39 2.56 -16.02 -17.56
N ARG A 40 3.86 -15.83 -17.81
CA ARG A 40 4.36 -14.63 -18.50
C ARG A 40 3.85 -14.52 -19.93
N ALA A 41 3.76 -15.64 -20.65
CA ALA A 41 3.23 -15.68 -22.01
C ALA A 41 1.73 -15.36 -22.05
N GLN A 42 0.93 -15.92 -21.13
CA GLN A 42 -0.50 -15.68 -21.01
C GLN A 42 -0.82 -14.19 -20.86
N HIS A 43 -0.03 -13.48 -20.05
CA HIS A 43 -0.20 -12.06 -19.77
C HIS A 43 0.65 -11.14 -20.67
N ARG A 44 1.37 -11.72 -21.66
CA ARG A 44 2.30 -11.01 -22.55
C ARG A 44 3.32 -10.14 -21.79
N ILE A 45 3.70 -10.56 -20.59
CA ILE A 45 4.56 -9.77 -19.68
C ILE A 45 5.89 -9.48 -20.34
N ASP A 46 6.51 -10.46 -20.99
CA ASP A 46 7.81 -10.27 -21.64
C ASP A 46 7.77 -9.29 -22.84
N GLN A 47 6.58 -9.10 -23.42
CA GLN A 47 6.38 -8.13 -24.52
C GLN A 47 6.09 -6.73 -23.99
N LEU A 48 5.28 -6.63 -22.93
CA LEU A 48 4.82 -5.37 -22.37
C LEU A 48 5.85 -4.76 -21.40
N LEU A 49 6.51 -5.61 -20.61
CA LEU A 49 7.39 -5.27 -19.49
C LEU A 49 8.66 -6.11 -19.56
N PRO A 50 9.54 -5.89 -20.55
CA PRO A 50 10.75 -6.69 -20.73
C PRO A 50 11.67 -6.66 -19.51
N GLU A 51 11.65 -5.59 -18.71
CA GLU A 51 12.37 -5.46 -17.45
C GLU A 51 11.92 -6.46 -16.38
N TYR A 52 10.67 -6.93 -16.43
CA TYR A 52 10.13 -7.93 -15.51
C TYR A 52 10.87 -9.27 -15.66
N SER A 53 11.16 -9.66 -16.90
CA SER A 53 11.87 -10.91 -17.20
C SER A 53 13.30 -10.97 -16.63
N ARG A 54 13.92 -9.81 -16.34
CA ARG A 54 15.28 -9.72 -15.81
C ARG A 54 15.40 -10.18 -14.35
N GLU A 55 14.27 -10.22 -13.64
CA GLU A 55 14.22 -10.70 -12.26
C GLU A 55 14.03 -12.22 -12.17
N CYS A 56 13.86 -12.89 -13.32
CA CYS A 56 13.68 -14.33 -13.44
C CYS A 56 14.91 -15.02 -14.03
N ASP A 57 15.14 -16.27 -13.64
CA ASP A 57 16.16 -17.11 -14.26
C ASP A 57 15.73 -17.55 -15.66
N ALA A 58 16.70 -17.86 -16.53
CA ALA A 58 16.42 -18.27 -17.92
C ALA A 58 15.61 -19.59 -18.00
N ASN A 59 15.81 -20.49 -17.03
CA ASN A 59 15.10 -21.75 -16.90
C ASN A 59 14.58 -21.89 -15.46
N PRO A 60 13.48 -21.22 -15.10
CA PRO A 60 13.00 -21.20 -13.73
C PRO A 60 12.43 -22.57 -13.36
N GLN A 61 12.80 -23.07 -12.18
CA GLN A 61 12.15 -24.22 -11.57
C GLN A 61 11.06 -23.74 -10.62
N PHE A 62 9.84 -24.24 -10.80
CA PHE A 62 8.74 -23.91 -9.90
C PHE A 62 8.90 -24.67 -8.58
N LEU A 63 9.09 -23.92 -7.48
CA LEU A 63 9.23 -24.50 -6.14
C LEU A 63 8.07 -24.16 -5.21
N GLY A 64 7.13 -23.32 -5.67
CA GLY A 64 5.97 -22.89 -4.90
C GLY A 64 5.64 -21.42 -5.17
N ASN A 65 4.52 -20.96 -4.62
CA ASN A 65 4.17 -19.55 -4.71
C ASN A 65 4.92 -18.76 -3.63
N ILE A 66 5.26 -17.52 -3.96
CA ILE A 66 5.72 -16.55 -2.96
C ILE A 66 4.49 -15.93 -2.29
N ASP A 67 4.51 -15.83 -0.97
CA ASP A 67 3.39 -15.22 -0.24
C ASP A 67 3.37 -13.70 -0.44
N ASP A 68 2.17 -13.10 -0.40
CA ASP A 68 1.97 -11.67 -0.60
C ASP A 68 2.87 -10.78 0.29
N PRO A 69 2.99 -11.01 1.62
CA PRO A 69 3.85 -10.21 2.49
C PRO A 69 5.33 -10.24 2.08
N GLU A 70 5.81 -11.41 1.66
CA GLU A 70 7.17 -11.63 1.19
C GLU A 70 7.41 -10.90 -0.13
N LEU A 71 6.46 -11.03 -1.07
CA LEU A 71 6.49 -10.35 -2.36
C LEU A 71 6.47 -8.83 -2.22
N TYR A 72 5.63 -8.28 -1.35
CA TYR A 72 5.53 -6.83 -1.15
C TYR A 72 6.77 -6.28 -0.45
N THR A 73 7.36 -7.04 0.48
CA THR A 73 8.64 -6.71 1.11
C THR A 73 9.76 -6.68 0.08
N PHE A 74 9.85 -7.71 -0.74
CA PHE A 74 10.84 -7.83 -1.81
C PHE A 74 10.70 -6.71 -2.84
N ALA A 75 9.49 -6.45 -3.33
CA ALA A 75 9.22 -5.38 -4.28
C ALA A 75 9.54 -4.00 -3.69
N GLY A 76 9.18 -3.76 -2.42
CA GLY A 76 9.46 -2.50 -1.74
C GLY A 76 10.95 -2.18 -1.65
N GLU A 77 11.77 -3.18 -1.37
CA GLU A 77 13.22 -3.04 -1.37
C GLU A 77 13.77 -2.74 -2.77
N ARG A 78 13.35 -3.50 -3.80
CA ARG A 78 13.77 -3.27 -5.19
C ARG A 78 13.40 -1.87 -5.68
N TYR A 79 12.22 -1.37 -5.28
CA TYR A 79 11.79 -0.03 -5.67
C TYR A 79 12.69 1.07 -5.07
N LEU A 80 13.27 0.86 -3.88
CA LEU A 80 14.25 1.78 -3.31
C LEU A 80 15.60 1.74 -4.01
N GLU A 81 15.97 0.61 -4.60
CA GLU A 81 17.14 0.50 -5.49
C GLU A 81 16.93 1.20 -6.84
N GLY A 82 15.75 1.80 -7.04
CA GLY A 82 15.39 2.50 -8.26
C GLY A 82 14.83 1.60 -9.36
N LYS A 83 14.39 0.37 -9.02
CA LYS A 83 13.65 -0.47 -9.96
C LYS A 83 12.27 0.14 -10.25
N SER A 84 11.79 -0.11 -11.46
CA SER A 84 10.47 0.33 -11.90
C SER A 84 9.37 -0.40 -11.11
N PRO A 85 8.28 0.28 -10.70
CA PRO A 85 7.09 -0.38 -10.18
C PRO A 85 6.52 -1.49 -11.07
N ALA A 86 6.76 -1.41 -12.38
CA ALA A 86 6.30 -2.40 -13.33
C ALA A 86 7.20 -3.66 -13.40
N SER A 87 8.46 -3.58 -12.94
CA SER A 87 9.36 -4.73 -13.02
C SER A 87 9.08 -5.81 -11.98
N LEU A 88 8.39 -5.47 -10.87
CA LEU A 88 8.01 -6.44 -9.84
C LEU A 88 6.60 -6.18 -9.33
N ASN A 89 5.78 -7.23 -9.30
CA ASN A 89 4.40 -7.21 -8.80
C ASN A 89 3.58 -6.02 -9.36
N TRP A 90 3.62 -5.85 -10.68
CA TRP A 90 2.92 -4.78 -11.42
C TRP A 90 1.41 -4.76 -11.17
N GLU A 91 0.82 -5.90 -10.82
CA GLU A 91 -0.61 -6.10 -10.51
C GLU A 91 -1.10 -5.21 -9.35
N SER A 92 -0.22 -4.87 -8.41
CA SER A 92 -0.55 -4.05 -7.24
C SER A 92 0.18 -2.72 -7.24
N GLN A 93 -0.51 -1.69 -6.76
CA GLN A 93 -0.06 -0.31 -6.82
C GLN A 93 1.13 -0.04 -5.87
N PRO A 94 2.04 0.91 -6.19
CA PRO A 94 3.37 0.94 -5.58
C PRO A 94 3.50 1.64 -4.23
N LEU A 95 2.58 2.53 -3.84
CA LEU A 95 2.80 3.44 -2.70
C LEU A 95 3.11 2.71 -1.40
N THR A 96 2.34 1.68 -1.07
CA THR A 96 2.53 0.94 0.19
C THR A 96 3.83 0.13 0.18
N LYS A 97 4.22 -0.40 -0.98
CA LYS A 97 5.52 -1.09 -1.13
C LYS A 97 6.68 -0.12 -0.94
N TYR A 98 6.57 1.13 -1.40
CA TYR A 98 7.55 2.16 -1.07
C TYR A 98 7.65 2.37 0.45
N PHE A 99 6.53 2.40 1.18
CA PHE A 99 6.57 2.48 2.65
C PHE A 99 7.27 1.28 3.28
N PHE A 100 7.05 0.06 2.77
CA PHE A 100 7.77 -1.12 3.23
C PHE A 100 9.26 -1.03 2.96
N GLY A 101 9.66 -0.62 1.75
CA GLY A 101 11.05 -0.36 1.40
C GLY A 101 11.69 0.65 2.36
N PHE A 102 11.06 1.82 2.56
CA PHE A 102 11.57 2.85 3.47
C PHE A 102 11.70 2.35 4.91
N SER A 103 10.71 1.58 5.39
CA SER A 103 10.74 0.98 6.72
C SER A 103 11.89 -0.02 6.86
N LEU A 104 12.12 -0.84 5.83
CA LEU A 104 13.23 -1.78 5.79
C LEU A 104 14.57 -1.05 5.80
N TYR A 105 14.72 0.00 5.01
CA TYR A 105 15.95 0.81 4.95
C TYR A 105 16.27 1.50 6.29
N LEU A 106 15.27 2.12 6.92
CA LEU A 106 15.47 2.91 8.15
C LEU A 106 15.58 2.04 9.41
N PHE A 107 14.81 0.96 9.49
CA PHE A 107 14.65 0.18 10.73
C PHE A 107 15.11 -1.27 10.61
N GLY A 108 15.50 -1.72 9.41
CA GLY A 108 15.79 -3.15 9.16
C GLY A 108 14.54 -4.03 9.24
N ASN A 109 13.33 -3.45 9.25
CA ASN A 109 12.09 -4.18 9.47
C ASN A 109 10.90 -3.47 8.81
N VAL A 110 10.17 -4.17 7.95
CA VAL A 110 8.99 -3.66 7.24
C VAL A 110 7.79 -3.38 8.15
N MET A 111 7.71 -4.03 9.31
CA MET A 111 6.55 -3.96 10.19
C MET A 111 6.40 -2.60 10.86
N PHE A 112 7.45 -1.77 10.94
CA PHE A 112 7.31 -0.39 11.44
C PHE A 112 6.37 0.45 10.58
N ALA A 113 6.37 0.27 9.26
CA ALA A 113 5.38 0.89 8.37
C ALA A 113 3.95 0.43 8.73
N GLN A 114 3.75 -0.88 8.93
CA GLN A 114 2.44 -1.41 9.33
C GLN A 114 1.97 -0.83 10.67
N TYR A 115 2.84 -0.79 11.68
CA TYR A 115 2.48 -0.23 12.99
C TYR A 115 2.15 1.25 12.92
N ALA A 116 2.90 2.03 12.13
CA ALA A 116 2.59 3.43 11.89
C ALA A 116 1.22 3.61 11.22
N LEU A 117 0.93 2.84 10.18
CA LEU A 117 -0.36 2.87 9.47
C LEU A 117 -1.52 2.43 10.35
N ALA A 118 -1.33 1.43 11.22
CA ALA A 118 -2.34 0.97 12.18
C ALA A 118 -2.67 2.05 13.20
N LEU A 119 -1.65 2.62 13.85
CA LEU A 119 -1.84 3.68 14.84
C LEU A 119 -2.52 4.90 14.22
N ALA A 120 -2.09 5.29 13.01
CA ALA A 120 -2.71 6.38 12.28
C ALA A 120 -4.18 6.05 11.92
N SER A 121 -4.47 4.84 11.45
CA SER A 121 -5.84 4.40 11.13
C SER A 121 -6.75 4.41 12.36
N LEU A 122 -6.29 3.89 13.50
CA LEU A 122 -7.05 3.90 14.75
C LEU A 122 -7.36 5.32 15.22
N TYR A 123 -6.38 6.23 15.10
CA TYR A 123 -6.56 7.65 15.40
C TYR A 123 -7.59 8.29 14.46
N LEU A 124 -7.45 8.13 13.15
CA LEU A 124 -8.37 8.70 12.16
C LEU A 124 -9.78 8.13 12.32
N LEU A 125 -9.92 6.84 12.64
CA LEU A 125 -11.20 6.21 12.93
C LEU A 125 -11.85 6.83 14.18
N CYS A 126 -11.08 7.11 15.23
CA CYS A 126 -11.61 7.81 16.40
C CYS A 126 -12.06 9.24 16.04
N VAL A 127 -11.28 9.97 15.25
CA VAL A 127 -11.62 11.32 14.79
C VAL A 127 -12.89 11.30 13.94
N LEU A 128 -13.02 10.34 13.03
CA LEU A 128 -14.21 10.16 12.20
C LEU A 128 -15.42 9.80 13.05
N SER A 129 -15.25 8.89 14.01
CA SER A 129 -16.30 8.48 14.96
C SER A 129 -16.82 9.66 15.78
N ARG A 130 -15.96 10.60 16.20
CA ARG A 130 -16.39 11.83 16.89
C ARG A 130 -17.27 12.75 16.04
N ARG A 131 -17.23 12.62 14.70
CA ARG A 131 -18.08 13.41 13.79
C ARG A 131 -19.46 12.79 13.58
N VAL A 132 -19.62 11.50 13.87
CA VAL A 132 -20.83 10.71 13.59
C VAL A 132 -21.56 10.31 14.86
N LEU A 133 -20.83 9.95 15.90
CA LEU A 133 -21.33 9.46 17.18
C LEU A 133 -21.22 10.52 18.28
N SER A 134 -21.89 10.30 19.41
CA SER A 134 -21.70 11.14 20.59
C SER A 134 -20.28 10.97 21.16
N PRO A 135 -19.72 12.00 21.85
CA PRO A 135 -18.34 11.96 22.35
C PRO A 135 -18.03 10.76 23.25
N MET A 136 -19.02 10.27 24.00
CA MET A 136 -18.90 9.11 24.88
C MET A 136 -18.67 7.79 24.11
N PHE A 137 -19.19 7.68 22.89
CA PHE A 137 -19.11 6.46 22.08
C PHE A 137 -18.04 6.51 21.00
N ALA A 138 -17.36 7.64 20.81
CA ALA A 138 -16.44 7.83 19.69
C ALA A 138 -15.17 6.95 19.75
N LEU A 139 -14.83 6.40 20.91
CA LEU A 139 -13.70 5.47 21.05
C LEU A 139 -14.09 4.01 20.71
N ILE A 140 -15.39 3.68 20.74
CA ILE A 140 -15.85 2.30 20.57
C ILE A 140 -15.37 1.71 19.24
N PRO A 141 -15.52 2.36 18.08
CA PRO A 141 -15.10 1.77 16.81
C PRO A 141 -13.60 1.47 16.76
N SER A 142 -12.75 2.36 17.28
CA SER A 142 -11.30 2.11 17.34
C SER A 142 -10.95 0.96 18.29
N LEU A 143 -11.62 0.87 19.45
CA LEU A 143 -11.39 -0.23 20.39
C LEU A 143 -11.85 -1.58 19.83
N LEU A 144 -12.99 -1.61 19.12
CA LEU A 144 -13.46 -2.81 18.44
C LEU A 144 -12.49 -3.24 17.33
N LEU A 145 -11.98 -2.29 16.55
CA LEU A 145 -10.98 -2.59 15.51
C LEU A 145 -9.68 -3.12 16.10
N MET A 146 -9.24 -2.65 17.28
CA MET A 146 -8.01 -3.14 17.93
C MET A 146 -8.07 -4.61 18.35
N VAL A 147 -9.25 -5.11 18.69
CA VAL A 147 -9.45 -6.52 19.12
C VAL A 147 -9.91 -7.42 17.97
N ASP A 148 -10.12 -6.85 16.79
CA ASP A 148 -10.52 -7.58 15.60
C ASP A 148 -9.39 -8.52 15.15
N PRO A 149 -9.67 -9.83 14.94
CA PRO A 149 -8.65 -10.79 14.54
C PRO A 149 -7.97 -10.46 13.20
N LEU A 150 -8.71 -9.90 12.24
CA LEU A 150 -8.16 -9.52 10.95
C LEU A 150 -7.21 -8.32 11.11
N PHE A 151 -7.58 -7.32 11.91
CA PHE A 151 -6.67 -6.22 12.23
C PHE A 151 -5.40 -6.71 12.93
N ILE A 152 -5.51 -7.66 13.87
CA ILE A 152 -4.34 -8.26 14.52
C ILE A 152 -3.46 -9.02 13.52
N ASP A 153 -4.04 -9.70 12.55
CA ASP A 153 -3.29 -10.40 11.50
C ASP A 153 -2.54 -9.42 10.57
N GLN A 154 -3.15 -8.28 10.26
CA GLN A 154 -2.53 -7.17 9.51
C GLN A 154 -1.32 -6.56 10.26
N LEU A 155 -1.22 -6.75 11.58
CA LEU A 155 -0.07 -6.33 12.39
C LEU A 155 1.05 -7.39 12.44
N ARG A 156 0.85 -8.57 11.84
CA ARG A 156 1.85 -9.65 11.78
C ARG A 156 2.52 -9.76 10.43
N HIS A 157 1.85 -9.25 9.39
CA HIS A 157 2.30 -9.39 8.01
C HIS A 157 2.23 -8.04 7.27
N SER A 158 3.11 -7.85 6.30
CA SER A 158 3.20 -6.65 5.46
C SER A 158 2.17 -6.64 4.32
N TYR A 159 0.88 -6.73 4.65
CA TYR A 159 -0.22 -6.59 3.68
C TYR A 159 -0.53 -5.13 3.32
N LEU A 160 -1.13 -4.90 2.15
CA LEU A 160 -1.44 -3.56 1.65
C LEU A 160 -2.75 -2.95 2.23
N ASP A 161 -3.59 -3.76 2.86
CA ASP A 161 -4.95 -3.39 3.31
C ASP A 161 -4.97 -2.31 4.38
N LEU A 162 -3.97 -2.29 5.26
CA LEU A 162 -3.88 -1.31 6.31
C LEU A 162 -3.57 0.09 5.76
N SER A 163 -2.73 0.18 4.73
CA SER A 163 -2.52 1.45 4.02
C SER A 163 -3.78 1.89 3.30
N LEU A 164 -4.50 0.98 2.64
CA LEU A 164 -5.78 1.28 2.00
C LEU A 164 -6.78 1.85 3.03
N THR A 165 -6.91 1.20 4.18
CA THR A 165 -7.78 1.63 5.28
C THR A 165 -7.42 3.05 5.76
N PHE A 166 -6.13 3.32 5.96
CA PHE A 166 -5.64 4.65 6.32
C PHE A 166 -6.07 5.72 5.32
N TRP A 167 -5.83 5.50 4.01
CA TRP A 167 -6.16 6.47 2.97
C TRP A 167 -7.67 6.66 2.79
N VAL A 168 -8.47 5.60 2.94
CA VAL A 168 -9.94 5.70 2.93
C VAL A 168 -10.44 6.55 4.10
N LEU A 169 -9.94 6.33 5.32
CA LEU A 169 -10.34 7.13 6.49
C LEU A 169 -9.97 8.60 6.33
N LEU A 170 -8.78 8.88 5.81
CA LEU A 170 -8.33 10.24 5.53
C LEU A 170 -9.18 10.90 4.44
N TRP A 171 -9.54 10.15 3.40
CA TRP A 171 -10.43 10.61 2.33
C TRP A 171 -11.84 10.94 2.85
N LEU A 172 -12.42 10.09 3.69
CA LEU A 172 -13.73 10.34 4.32
C LEU A 172 -13.71 11.60 5.21
N LEU A 173 -12.62 11.80 5.97
CA LEU A 173 -12.44 12.99 6.79
C LEU A 173 -12.32 14.27 5.96
N TYR A 174 -11.65 14.19 4.81
CA TYR A 174 -11.59 15.28 3.83
C TYR A 174 -12.98 15.57 3.26
N LEU A 175 -13.72 14.55 2.81
CA LEU A 175 -15.05 14.72 2.22
C LEU A 175 -16.04 15.35 3.21
N GLY A 176 -15.99 14.95 4.48
CA GLY A 176 -16.79 15.53 5.56
C GLY A 176 -16.30 16.88 6.08
N SER A 177 -15.24 17.47 5.52
CA SER A 177 -14.70 18.76 5.98
C SER A 177 -15.51 19.95 5.45
N LYS A 178 -15.83 20.90 6.33
CA LYS A 178 -16.47 22.19 5.93
C LYS A 178 -15.56 23.04 5.04
N ASN A 179 -14.23 22.84 5.13
CA ASN A 179 -13.24 23.59 4.36
C ASN A 179 -12.76 22.83 3.10
N ARG A 180 -13.48 21.80 2.65
CA ARG A 180 -13.07 20.95 1.51
C ARG A 180 -12.70 21.76 0.26
N ASP A 181 -13.47 22.80 -0.06
CA ASP A 181 -13.27 23.60 -1.27
C ASP A 181 -11.99 24.45 -1.20
N LYS A 182 -11.47 24.72 0.00
CA LYS A 182 -10.16 25.35 0.21
C LYS A 182 -9.03 24.32 0.26
N LEU A 183 -9.35 23.09 0.65
CA LEU A 183 -8.43 21.97 0.82
C LEU A 183 -8.43 21.00 -0.37
N TRP A 184 -8.90 21.44 -1.54
CA TRP A 184 -9.04 20.60 -2.74
C TRP A 184 -7.74 19.90 -3.14
N TRP A 185 -6.59 20.56 -2.95
CA TRP A 185 -5.28 19.97 -3.23
C TRP A 185 -4.94 18.84 -2.26
N VAL A 186 -5.25 18.98 -0.97
CA VAL A 186 -5.12 17.89 0.02
C VAL A 186 -6.00 16.72 -0.38
N GLY A 187 -7.25 17.01 -0.73
CA GLY A 187 -8.20 16.00 -1.19
C GLY A 187 -7.69 15.22 -2.40
N GLY A 188 -7.08 15.93 -3.36
CA GLY A 188 -6.49 15.31 -4.54
C GLY A 188 -5.28 14.44 -4.22
N VAL A 189 -4.37 14.90 -3.35
CA VAL A 189 -3.23 14.10 -2.88
C VAL A 189 -3.73 12.83 -2.17
N VAL A 190 -4.70 12.97 -1.27
CA VAL A 190 -5.28 11.82 -0.55
C VAL A 190 -5.97 10.85 -1.50
N LEU A 191 -6.71 11.35 -2.50
CA LEU A 191 -7.40 10.53 -3.50
C LEU A 191 -6.40 9.79 -4.41
N GLY A 192 -5.32 10.45 -4.84
CA GLY A 192 -4.26 9.83 -5.63
C GLY A 192 -3.49 8.78 -4.82
N ALA A 193 -3.18 9.08 -3.56
CA ALA A 193 -2.54 8.14 -2.65
C ALA A 193 -3.44 6.92 -2.36
N LEU A 194 -4.75 7.11 -2.21
CA LEU A 194 -5.73 6.04 -2.12
C LEU A 194 -5.71 5.13 -3.36
N ALA A 195 -5.68 5.73 -4.56
CA ALA A 195 -5.56 4.96 -5.79
C ALA A 195 -4.24 4.18 -5.87
N LEU A 196 -3.14 4.74 -5.35
CA LEU A 196 -1.82 4.13 -5.34
C LEU A 196 -1.58 3.09 -4.22
N SER A 197 -2.46 2.97 -3.23
CA SER A 197 -2.14 2.22 -2.01
C SER A 197 -2.27 0.71 -2.19
N LYS A 198 -3.26 0.25 -2.97
CA LYS A 198 -3.52 -1.18 -3.21
C LYS A 198 -4.06 -1.43 -4.62
N SER A 199 -5.15 -0.75 -4.98
CA SER A 199 -5.79 -0.87 -6.28
C SER A 199 -6.37 0.46 -6.73
N PHE A 200 -6.12 0.84 -7.98
CA PHE A 200 -6.62 2.08 -8.57
C PHE A 200 -8.16 2.15 -8.58
N SER A 201 -8.83 1.00 -8.59
CA SER A 201 -10.30 0.88 -8.55
C SER A 201 -10.91 1.54 -7.31
N PHE A 202 -10.24 1.47 -6.16
CA PHE A 202 -10.70 2.19 -4.95
C PHE A 202 -10.61 3.71 -5.11
N GLY A 203 -9.60 4.19 -5.83
CA GLY A 203 -9.47 5.59 -6.22
C GLY A 203 -10.61 6.04 -7.12
N ILE A 204 -10.96 5.25 -8.14
CA ILE A 204 -12.10 5.54 -9.05
C ILE A 204 -13.42 5.55 -8.28
N LEU A 205 -13.64 4.57 -7.40
CA LEU A 205 -14.84 4.51 -6.57
C LEU A 205 -14.95 5.75 -5.67
N ALA A 206 -13.87 6.10 -4.97
CA ALA A 206 -13.81 7.29 -4.14
C ALA A 206 -14.00 8.58 -4.96
N ALA A 207 -13.42 8.66 -6.16
CA ALA A 207 -13.60 9.81 -7.05
C ALA A 207 -15.07 9.98 -7.45
N THR A 208 -15.74 8.87 -7.79
CA THR A 208 -17.15 8.84 -8.17
C THR A 208 -18.05 9.30 -7.03
N VAL A 209 -17.87 8.75 -5.83
CA VAL A 209 -18.62 9.17 -4.64
C VAL A 209 -18.35 10.64 -4.31
N GLY A 210 -17.10 11.10 -4.41
CA GLY A 210 -16.74 12.49 -4.18
C GLY A 210 -17.39 13.47 -5.17
N LEU A 211 -17.52 13.10 -6.44
CA LEU A 211 -18.24 13.90 -7.45
C LEU A 211 -19.73 13.99 -7.16
N ILE A 212 -20.35 12.89 -6.68
CA ILE A 212 -21.77 12.88 -6.31
C ILE A 212 -22.01 13.81 -5.09
N VAL A 213 -21.12 13.76 -4.10
CA VAL A 213 -21.29 14.49 -2.84
C VAL A 213 -20.87 15.97 -2.95
N ALA A 214 -19.88 16.31 -3.78
CA ALA A 214 -19.27 17.65 -3.80
C ALA A 214 -18.78 18.10 -5.20
N PRO A 215 -19.63 18.13 -6.25
CA PRO A 215 -19.20 18.18 -7.65
C PRO A 215 -18.27 19.36 -8.02
N TYR A 216 -18.63 20.59 -7.63
CA TYR A 216 -17.94 21.80 -8.11
C TYR A 216 -16.51 21.96 -7.57
N GLY A 217 -16.28 21.65 -6.30
CA GLY A 217 -14.95 21.72 -5.69
C GLY A 217 -14.07 20.50 -6.00
N TYR A 218 -14.71 19.35 -6.25
CA TYR A 218 -14.02 18.06 -6.31
C TYR A 218 -13.33 17.79 -7.66
N LEU A 219 -13.74 18.45 -8.74
CA LEU A 219 -13.03 18.37 -10.04
C LEU A 219 -11.56 18.78 -9.93
N LYS A 220 -11.25 19.81 -9.14
CA LYS A 220 -9.86 20.24 -8.91
C LYS A 220 -9.05 19.20 -8.15
N ALA A 221 -9.68 18.51 -7.19
CA ALA A 221 -9.05 17.42 -6.46
C ALA A 221 -8.72 16.24 -7.39
N ILE A 222 -9.60 15.91 -8.36
CA ILE A 222 -9.34 14.86 -9.34
C ILE A 222 -8.09 15.18 -10.18
N LEU A 223 -7.95 16.41 -10.66
CA LEU A 223 -6.74 16.81 -11.40
C LEU A 223 -5.47 16.59 -10.57
N VAL A 224 -5.46 17.00 -9.30
CA VAL A 224 -4.33 16.77 -8.39
C VAL A 224 -4.12 15.29 -8.11
N SER A 225 -5.18 14.48 -8.04
CA SER A 225 -5.05 13.04 -7.83
C SER A 225 -4.38 12.34 -8.99
N ILE A 226 -4.63 12.80 -10.23
CA ILE A 226 -3.95 12.27 -11.42
C ILE A 226 -2.45 12.55 -11.28
N PHE A 227 -2.05 13.80 -11.02
CA PHE A 227 -0.63 14.12 -10.82
C PHE A 227 0.00 13.33 -9.67
N THR A 228 -0.72 13.15 -8.57
CA THR A 228 -0.25 12.34 -7.43
C THR A 228 -0.07 10.87 -7.82
N TYR A 229 -1.01 10.32 -8.59
CA TYR A 229 -0.94 8.96 -9.11
C TYR A 229 0.27 8.76 -10.02
N PHE A 230 0.48 9.66 -10.99
CA PHE A 230 1.67 9.67 -11.84
C PHE A 230 2.98 9.81 -11.04
N ALA A 231 2.98 10.62 -9.98
CA ALA A 231 4.15 10.76 -9.11
C ALA A 231 4.51 9.44 -8.38
N GLY A 232 3.53 8.61 -8.04
CA GLY A 232 3.76 7.26 -7.51
C GLY A 232 4.48 6.32 -8.48
N TYR A 233 4.45 6.63 -9.77
CA TYR A 233 5.13 5.89 -10.84
C TYR A 233 6.35 6.64 -11.39
N THR A 234 6.93 7.58 -10.63
CA THR A 234 8.11 8.35 -11.09
C THR A 234 9.24 7.44 -11.58
N MET A 235 9.54 6.34 -10.88
CA MET A 235 10.60 5.42 -11.29
C MET A 235 10.29 4.64 -12.57
N PHE A 236 9.01 4.44 -12.90
CA PHE A 236 8.61 3.88 -14.20
C PHE A 236 8.99 4.86 -15.33
N PHE A 237 8.70 6.16 -15.17
CA PHE A 237 9.09 7.15 -16.18
C PHE A 237 10.61 7.37 -16.26
N VAL A 238 11.31 7.34 -15.11
CA VAL A 238 12.78 7.44 -15.07
C VAL A 238 13.46 6.28 -15.79
N ALA A 239 12.85 5.09 -15.79
CA ALA A 239 13.33 3.93 -16.54
C ALA A 239 13.15 4.06 -18.07
N GLY A 240 12.59 5.17 -18.55
CA GLY A 240 12.48 5.50 -19.97
C GLY A 240 11.12 5.19 -20.60
N HIS A 241 10.15 4.74 -19.81
CA HIS A 241 8.79 4.47 -20.31
C HIS A 241 8.00 5.76 -20.54
N THR A 242 7.11 5.73 -21.52
CA THR A 242 6.25 6.84 -21.90
C THR A 242 4.90 6.80 -21.14
N PRO A 243 4.14 7.91 -21.12
CA PRO A 243 2.77 7.90 -20.62
C PRO A 243 1.84 6.95 -21.38
N LEU A 244 2.14 6.62 -22.64
CA LEU A 244 1.35 5.65 -23.40
C LEU A 244 1.58 4.23 -22.87
N ASP A 245 2.84 3.89 -22.59
CA ASP A 245 3.20 2.59 -21.99
C ASP A 245 2.51 2.42 -20.63
N PHE A 246 2.42 3.51 -19.86
CA PHE A 246 1.71 3.51 -18.58
C PHE A 246 0.22 3.17 -18.69
N LEU A 247 -0.46 3.58 -19.77
CA LEU A 247 -1.87 3.25 -19.99
C LEU A 247 -2.10 1.80 -20.41
N THR A 248 -1.04 1.10 -20.78
CA THR A 248 -1.08 -0.32 -21.14
C THR A 248 -0.64 -1.25 -20.00
N LEU A 249 -0.22 -0.67 -18.87
CA LEU A 249 0.10 -1.36 -17.62
C LEU A 249 -1.18 -1.80 -16.90
#